data_AF-G3Q2N9-F1
#
_entry.id   AF-G3Q2N9-F1
#
_cell.length_a   1.000
_cell.length_b   1.000
_cell.length_c   1.000
_cell.angle_alpha   90.00
_cell.angle_beta   90.00
_cell.angle_gamma   90.00
#
_symmetry.space_group_name_H-M   'P 1'
#
loop_
_entity.id
_entity.type
_entity.pdbx_description
1 polymer ?
#
loop_
_entity_poly.entity_id
_entity_poly.type
_entity_poly.pdbx_seq_one_letter_code
_entity_poly.pdbx_strand_id
1 'polypeptide(L)'
;MDAYKLMKELRVNSEQEAHYRPRETGLRLIESTKEDASRISAEGRNAVVEDLWSLTSFFGYSTQTFVLAVNLLDRFLAMIKAQPKHLSCVGVSCLHMAAKVTEEECDLVPADELIRIGQCRFTASDLCRMEKIVREKLNFNSKAVTALTFLHLYHRITLSHSTDRKEILSLEKLEAQLKACLCRISFSKAKPSVLALSLLRQEIKAVQTEDMLEIAQHIQSHLKITDSELLLWSERVAPCLSDYASPECSKPNHRKLQWIVSRRTAQNLHSYRTVPELPTIPEGCWDESEREPGAPRD
;
A
#
# COMPACT_ATOMS: atom_id res chain seq x y z
N MET A 1 13.84 21.16 -18.09
CA MET A 1 14.93 20.45 -17.38
C MET A 1 14.45 19.16 -16.71
N ASP A 2 13.17 19.05 -16.33
CA ASP A 2 12.64 17.91 -15.56
C ASP A 2 12.31 16.64 -16.40
N ALA A 3 11.76 16.80 -17.60
CA ALA A 3 11.34 15.66 -18.45
C ALA A 3 12.50 14.72 -18.86
N TYR A 4 13.66 15.26 -19.23
CA TYR A 4 14.84 14.43 -19.56
C TYR A 4 15.32 13.61 -18.35
N LYS A 5 15.27 14.21 -17.15
CA LYS A 5 15.64 13.52 -15.91
C LYS A 5 14.66 12.37 -15.61
N LEU A 6 13.36 12.61 -15.74
CA LEU A 6 12.32 11.60 -15.57
C LEU A 6 12.49 10.43 -16.54
N MET A 7 12.74 10.71 -17.83
CA MET A 7 12.95 9.66 -18.84
C MET A 7 14.24 8.86 -18.59
N LYS A 8 15.31 9.51 -18.12
CA LYS A 8 16.54 8.82 -17.71
C LYS A 8 16.30 7.91 -16.49
N GLU A 9 15.60 8.42 -15.48
CA GLU A 9 15.22 7.65 -14.28
C GLU A 9 14.33 6.46 -14.65
N LEU A 10 13.40 6.65 -15.57
CA LEU A 10 12.54 5.60 -16.08
C LEU A 10 13.33 4.45 -16.72
N ARG A 11 14.33 4.79 -17.57
CA ARG A 11 15.21 3.79 -18.20
C ARG A 11 16.00 3.01 -17.15
N VAL A 12 16.64 3.69 -16.20
CA VAL A 12 17.44 3.05 -15.14
C VAL A 12 16.59 2.06 -14.33
N ASN A 13 15.36 2.44 -13.96
CA ASN A 13 14.45 1.55 -13.25
C ASN A 13 14.04 0.34 -14.12
N SER A 14 13.78 0.53 -15.41
CA SER A 14 13.43 -0.56 -16.33
C SER A 14 14.53 -1.62 -16.46
N GLU A 15 15.80 -1.20 -16.43
CA GLU A 15 16.95 -2.12 -16.46
C GLU A 15 17.08 -2.96 -15.17
N GLN A 16 16.60 -2.41 -14.05
CA GLN A 16 16.69 -3.04 -12.74
C GLN A 16 15.47 -3.91 -12.39
N GLU A 17 14.31 -3.69 -13.01
CA GLU A 17 13.04 -4.31 -12.60
C GLU A 17 13.11 -5.85 -12.53
N ALA A 18 13.89 -6.48 -13.40
CA ALA A 18 14.05 -7.94 -13.44
C ALA A 18 14.60 -8.54 -12.13
N HIS A 19 15.42 -7.80 -11.38
CA HIS A 19 16.01 -8.25 -10.11
C HIS A 19 14.98 -8.40 -8.98
N TYR A 20 13.86 -7.69 -9.11
CA TYR A 20 12.80 -7.62 -8.11
C TYR A 20 11.55 -8.40 -8.51
N ARG A 21 11.63 -9.20 -9.58
CA ARG A 21 10.54 -10.09 -9.99
C ARG A 21 10.60 -11.41 -9.21
N PRO A 22 9.47 -11.91 -8.70
CA PRO A 22 9.40 -13.27 -8.18
C PRO A 22 9.72 -14.30 -9.27
N ARG A 23 10.23 -15.46 -8.87
CA ARG A 23 10.49 -16.57 -9.81
C ARG A 23 9.17 -17.11 -10.33
N GLU A 24 8.97 -17.05 -11.64
CA GLU A 24 7.70 -17.44 -12.26
C GLU A 24 7.33 -18.91 -11.99
N THR A 25 8.31 -19.81 -11.98
CA THR A 25 8.10 -21.23 -11.65
C THR A 25 7.55 -21.44 -10.24
N GLY A 26 7.97 -20.62 -9.28
CA GLY A 26 7.45 -20.62 -7.92
C GLY A 26 6.02 -20.11 -7.83
N LEU A 27 5.71 -19.00 -8.53
CA LEU A 27 4.35 -18.46 -8.58
C LEU A 27 3.36 -19.43 -9.21
N ARG A 28 3.71 -20.06 -10.34
CA ARG A 28 2.84 -21.07 -11.01
C ARG A 28 2.53 -22.25 -10.09
N LEU A 29 3.49 -22.64 -9.24
CA LEU A 29 3.31 -23.72 -8.29
C LEU A 29 2.31 -23.35 -7.19
N ILE A 30 2.37 -22.12 -6.68
CA ILE A 30 1.40 -21.60 -5.70
C ILE A 30 0.01 -21.55 -6.32
N GLU A 31 -0.11 -21.04 -7.57
CA GLU A 31 -1.39 -20.99 -8.30
C GLU A 31 -1.99 -22.38 -8.56
N SER A 32 -1.15 -23.41 -8.77
CA SER A 32 -1.63 -24.79 -8.99
C SER A 32 -1.97 -25.55 -7.71
N THR A 33 -1.67 -25.00 -6.54
CA THR A 33 -1.83 -25.70 -5.26
C THR A 33 -3.27 -25.58 -4.74
N LYS A 34 -3.92 -26.71 -4.45
CA LYS A 34 -5.24 -26.77 -3.80
C LYS A 34 -5.15 -26.53 -2.29
N GLU A 35 -6.23 -26.03 -1.68
CA GLU A 35 -6.27 -25.57 -0.27
C GLU A 35 -5.95 -26.66 0.77
N ASP A 36 -6.25 -27.94 0.51
CA ASP A 36 -5.98 -29.04 1.46
C ASP A 36 -4.52 -29.56 1.42
N ALA A 37 -3.64 -28.89 0.67
CA ALA A 37 -2.26 -29.33 0.51
C ALA A 37 -1.34 -28.81 1.64
N SER A 38 -0.22 -29.51 1.86
CA SER A 38 0.85 -29.11 2.80
C SER A 38 1.63 -27.84 2.39
N ARG A 39 1.14 -27.10 1.40
CA ARG A 39 1.82 -25.97 0.76
C ARG A 39 0.87 -24.79 0.63
N ILE A 40 1.43 -23.60 0.48
CA ILE A 40 0.67 -22.35 0.34
C ILE A 40 -0.06 -22.34 -1.02
N SER A 41 -1.38 -22.12 -0.97
CA SER A 41 -2.22 -21.88 -2.15
C SER A 41 -2.26 -20.39 -2.53
N ALA A 42 -2.82 -20.09 -3.70
CA ALA A 42 -3.05 -18.71 -4.14
C ALA A 42 -3.98 -17.95 -3.18
N GLU A 43 -5.04 -18.61 -2.71
CA GLU A 43 -6.06 -18.06 -1.81
C GLU A 43 -5.43 -17.72 -0.45
N GLY A 44 -4.61 -18.62 0.09
CA GLY A 44 -3.89 -18.36 1.34
C GLY A 44 -2.95 -17.17 1.24
N ARG A 45 -2.23 -17.01 0.11
CA ARG A 45 -1.40 -15.84 -0.15
C ARG A 45 -2.26 -14.58 -0.26
N ASN A 46 -3.34 -14.60 -1.04
CA ASN A 46 -4.21 -13.44 -1.24
C ASN A 46 -4.80 -12.95 0.09
N ALA A 47 -5.29 -13.86 0.94
CA ALA A 47 -5.79 -13.55 2.27
C ALA A 47 -4.74 -12.85 3.14
N VAL A 48 -3.49 -13.33 3.14
CA VAL A 48 -2.41 -12.65 3.87
C VAL A 48 -2.12 -11.27 3.29
N VAL A 49 -2.14 -11.08 1.97
CA VAL A 49 -1.93 -9.74 1.38
C VAL A 49 -3.07 -8.78 1.74
N GLU A 50 -4.31 -9.26 1.82
CA GLU A 50 -5.45 -8.47 2.32
C GLU A 50 -5.29 -8.09 3.81
N ASP A 51 -4.77 -9.00 4.63
CA ASP A 51 -4.42 -8.70 6.03
C ASP A 51 -3.31 -7.64 6.10
N LEU A 52 -2.27 -7.74 5.26
CA LEU A 52 -1.22 -6.72 5.16
C LEU A 52 -1.76 -5.37 4.72
N TRP A 53 -2.73 -5.34 3.81
CA TRP A 53 -3.38 -4.09 3.40
C TRP A 53 -4.18 -3.50 4.57
N SER A 54 -4.91 -4.33 5.32
CA SER A 54 -5.63 -3.88 6.52
C SER A 54 -4.67 -3.30 7.57
N LEU A 55 -3.54 -3.96 7.82
CA LEU A 55 -2.53 -3.51 8.79
C LEU A 55 -1.86 -2.21 8.34
N THR A 56 -1.43 -2.11 7.08
CA THR A 56 -0.83 -0.89 6.54
C THR A 56 -1.79 0.30 6.64
N SER A 57 -3.08 0.08 6.35
CA SER A 57 -4.11 1.12 6.48
C SER A 57 -4.36 1.50 7.94
N PHE A 58 -4.37 0.53 8.85
CA PHE A 58 -4.60 0.74 10.28
C PHE A 58 -3.47 1.55 10.94
N PHE A 59 -2.22 1.27 10.58
CA PHE A 59 -1.06 1.99 11.10
C PHE A 59 -0.74 3.28 10.34
N GLY A 60 -1.49 3.60 9.28
CA GLY A 60 -1.22 4.78 8.47
C GLY A 60 0.06 4.68 7.63
N TYR A 61 0.58 3.47 7.39
CA TYR A 61 1.77 3.28 6.56
C TYR A 61 1.51 3.62 5.09
N SER A 62 2.55 4.09 4.43
CA SER A 62 2.55 4.48 3.03
C SER A 62 2.21 3.33 2.08
N THR A 63 1.76 3.68 0.87
CA THR A 63 1.60 2.72 -0.23
C THR A 63 2.92 2.02 -0.56
N GLN A 64 4.06 2.71 -0.42
CA GLN A 64 5.38 2.15 -0.66
C GLN A 64 5.68 0.99 0.30
N THR A 65 5.32 1.11 1.58
CA THR A 65 5.43 0.04 2.57
C THR A 65 4.65 -1.21 2.16
N PHE A 66 3.38 -1.03 1.80
CA PHE A 66 2.54 -2.14 1.36
C PHE A 66 3.11 -2.83 0.11
N VAL A 67 3.45 -2.05 -0.92
CA VAL A 67 3.95 -2.59 -2.20
C VAL A 67 5.29 -3.31 -2.02
N LEU A 68 6.19 -2.77 -1.19
CA LEU A 68 7.45 -3.42 -0.85
C LEU A 68 7.22 -4.72 -0.06
N ALA A 69 6.31 -4.72 0.92
CA ALA A 69 5.97 -5.90 1.70
C ALA A 69 5.46 -7.05 0.80
N VAL A 70 4.56 -6.76 -0.14
CA VAL A 70 4.05 -7.74 -1.11
C VAL A 70 5.17 -8.22 -2.04
N ASN A 71 6.04 -7.33 -2.51
CA ASN A 71 7.18 -7.71 -3.34
C ASN A 71 8.12 -8.70 -2.62
N LEU A 72 8.43 -8.43 -1.35
CA LEU A 72 9.26 -9.31 -0.53
C LEU A 72 8.59 -10.66 -0.31
N LEU A 73 7.29 -10.66 0.04
CA LEU A 73 6.51 -11.86 0.27
C LEU A 73 6.53 -12.77 -0.97
N ASP A 74 6.15 -12.23 -2.13
CA ASP A 74 6.03 -13.04 -3.35
C ASP A 74 7.39 -13.57 -3.83
N ARG A 75 8.45 -12.76 -3.76
CA ARG A 75 9.80 -13.22 -4.11
C ARG A 75 10.26 -14.34 -3.17
N PHE A 76 9.98 -14.22 -1.87
CA PHE A 76 10.34 -15.22 -0.88
C PHE A 76 9.56 -16.53 -1.10
N LEU A 77 8.24 -16.45 -1.26
CA LEU A 77 7.38 -17.61 -1.49
C LEU A 77 7.68 -18.31 -2.82
N ALA A 78 8.07 -17.56 -3.85
CA ALA A 78 8.49 -18.13 -5.12
C ALA A 78 9.83 -18.91 -5.03
N MET A 79 10.62 -18.70 -3.98
CA MET A 79 11.90 -19.37 -3.75
C MET A 79 11.83 -20.50 -2.73
N ILE A 80 10.97 -20.38 -1.71
CA ILE A 80 10.95 -21.25 -0.54
C ILE A 80 9.66 -22.06 -0.49
N LYS A 81 9.81 -23.36 -0.23
CA LYS A 81 8.67 -24.23 0.09
C LYS A 81 8.24 -24.00 1.54
N ALA A 82 7.42 -23.00 1.78
CA ALA A 82 6.86 -22.71 3.10
C ALA A 82 5.55 -23.47 3.33
N GLN A 83 5.31 -23.86 4.59
CA GLN A 83 4.04 -24.45 5.01
C GLN A 83 3.02 -23.35 5.34
N PRO A 84 1.71 -23.56 5.10
CA PRO A 84 0.66 -22.58 5.36
C PRO A 84 0.70 -21.96 6.77
N LYS A 85 1.02 -22.77 7.79
CA LYS A 85 1.10 -22.30 9.20
C LYS A 85 2.11 -21.17 9.45
N HIS A 86 3.12 -21.01 8.58
CA HIS A 86 4.13 -19.95 8.72
C HIS A 86 3.80 -18.72 7.85
N LEU A 87 2.79 -18.79 6.98
CA LEU A 87 2.53 -17.77 5.96
C LEU A 87 2.26 -16.40 6.58
N SER A 88 1.45 -16.34 7.64
CA SER A 88 1.19 -15.10 8.38
C SER A 88 2.47 -14.51 8.98
N CYS A 89 3.35 -15.34 9.56
CA CYS A 89 4.64 -14.90 10.10
C CYS A 89 5.55 -14.35 9.00
N VAL A 90 5.61 -15.01 7.83
CA VAL A 90 6.35 -14.52 6.66
C VAL A 90 5.81 -13.16 6.22
N GLY A 91 4.48 -13.06 6.02
CA GLY A 91 3.83 -11.83 5.56
C GLY A 91 4.08 -10.64 6.49
N VAL A 92 3.83 -10.80 7.79
CA VAL A 92 4.03 -9.72 8.77
C VAL A 92 5.50 -9.37 8.93
N SER A 93 6.42 -10.34 8.79
CA SER A 93 7.86 -10.05 8.77
C SER A 93 8.24 -9.22 7.54
N CYS A 94 7.70 -9.53 6.36
CA CYS A 94 7.89 -8.72 5.16
C CYS A 94 7.35 -7.30 5.34
N LEU A 95 6.19 -7.14 5.99
CA LEU A 95 5.63 -5.82 6.32
C LEU A 95 6.51 -5.03 7.29
N HIS A 96 6.96 -5.64 8.37
CA HIS A 96 7.82 -4.99 9.36
C HIS A 96 9.17 -4.60 8.75
N MET A 97 9.75 -5.45 7.90
CA MET A 97 10.95 -5.12 7.13
C MET A 97 10.72 -3.97 6.16
N ALA A 98 9.57 -3.93 5.48
CA ALA A 98 9.24 -2.85 4.56
C ALA A 98 9.10 -1.53 5.32
N ALA A 99 8.32 -1.50 6.41
CA ALA A 99 8.10 -0.31 7.21
C ALA A 99 9.43 0.31 7.70
N LYS A 100 10.36 -0.51 8.21
CA LYS A 100 11.71 -0.06 8.63
C LYS A 100 12.54 0.63 7.53
N VAL A 101 12.17 0.46 6.27
CA VAL A 101 12.87 1.07 5.13
C VAL A 101 12.19 2.33 4.63
N THR A 102 10.86 2.41 4.76
CA THR A 102 10.03 3.38 4.05
C THR A 102 9.35 4.38 4.97
N GLU A 103 9.14 4.03 6.24
CA GLU A 103 8.49 4.89 7.24
C GLU A 103 9.54 5.56 8.14
N GLU A 104 9.15 6.67 8.76
CA GLU A 104 9.99 7.36 9.75
C GLU A 104 10.07 6.54 11.05
N GLU A 105 11.18 6.68 11.79
CA GLU A 105 11.41 5.88 13.00
C GLU A 105 10.34 6.11 14.07
N CYS A 106 9.76 7.31 14.15
CA CYS A 106 8.67 7.63 15.08
C CYS A 106 7.34 6.99 14.72
N ASP A 107 7.14 6.59 13.47
CA ASP A 107 5.92 5.95 12.99
C ASP A 107 6.01 4.41 13.07
N LEU A 108 7.20 3.86 13.35
CA LEU A 108 7.40 2.42 13.44
C LEU A 108 6.73 1.83 14.68
N VAL A 109 5.82 0.89 14.42
CA VAL A 109 5.15 0.13 15.46
C VAL A 109 6.08 -0.96 16.02
N PRO A 110 6.19 -1.12 17.35
CA PRO A 110 6.93 -2.22 17.95
C PRO A 110 6.45 -3.60 17.49
N ALA A 111 7.38 -4.55 17.37
CA ALA A 111 7.07 -5.89 16.85
C ALA A 111 5.96 -6.62 17.64
N ASP A 112 5.95 -6.50 18.97
CA ASP A 112 4.92 -7.10 19.82
C ASP A 112 3.54 -6.49 19.60
N GLU A 113 3.47 -5.20 19.29
CA GLU A 113 2.24 -4.49 19.01
C GLU A 113 1.70 -4.83 17.62
N LEU A 114 2.58 -4.87 16.62
CA LEU A 114 2.24 -5.34 15.27
C LEU A 114 1.65 -6.76 15.30
N ILE A 115 2.28 -7.67 16.05
CA ILE A 115 1.79 -9.05 16.23
C ILE A 115 0.45 -9.08 16.94
N ARG A 116 0.29 -8.29 18.02
CA ARG A 116 -0.93 -8.22 18.82
C ARG A 116 -2.11 -7.72 17.99
N ILE A 117 -1.92 -6.61 17.28
CA ILE A 117 -2.97 -5.98 16.46
C ILE A 117 -3.29 -6.85 15.25
N GLY A 118 -2.29 -7.44 14.60
CA GLY A 118 -2.46 -8.42 13.53
C GLY A 118 -2.97 -9.78 13.99
N GLN A 119 -3.30 -9.96 15.28
CA GLN A 119 -3.84 -11.19 15.88
C GLN A 119 -3.01 -12.44 15.51
N CYS A 120 -1.70 -12.25 15.43
CA CYS A 120 -0.76 -13.23 14.94
C CYS A 120 -0.41 -14.26 16.02
N ARG A 121 -0.31 -15.53 15.62
CA ARG A 121 0.00 -16.66 16.52
C ARG A 121 1.49 -17.00 16.53
N PHE A 122 2.36 -16.00 16.71
CA PHE A 122 3.81 -16.17 16.82
C PHE A 122 4.42 -15.06 17.68
N THR A 123 5.67 -15.23 18.11
CA THR A 123 6.34 -14.29 19.03
C THR A 123 7.17 -13.23 18.28
N ALA A 124 7.56 -12.15 18.96
CA ALA A 124 8.51 -11.18 18.41
C ALA A 124 9.87 -11.82 18.04
N SER A 125 10.28 -12.87 18.76
CA SER A 125 11.47 -13.65 18.43
C SER A 125 11.29 -14.43 17.11
N ASP A 126 10.11 -15.01 16.88
CA ASP A 126 9.80 -15.67 15.61
C ASP A 126 9.80 -14.69 14.44
N LEU A 127 9.22 -13.50 14.65
CA LEU A 127 9.24 -12.42 13.67
C LEU A 127 10.69 -12.03 13.33
N CYS A 128 11.52 -11.71 14.32
CA CYS A 128 12.93 -11.33 14.10
C CYS A 128 13.72 -12.44 13.36
N ARG A 129 13.50 -13.70 13.74
CA ARG A 129 14.11 -14.85 13.06
C ARG A 129 13.64 -14.96 11.60
N MET A 130 12.35 -14.75 11.33
CA MET A 130 11.80 -14.79 9.99
C MET A 130 12.30 -13.62 9.14
N GLU A 131 12.40 -12.40 9.69
CA GLU A 131 13.02 -11.26 9.01
C GLU A 131 14.45 -11.58 8.54
N LYS A 132 15.24 -12.21 9.42
CA LYS A 132 16.61 -12.63 9.08
C LYS A 132 16.60 -13.63 7.93
N ILE A 133 15.73 -14.64 7.97
CA ILE A 133 15.61 -15.64 6.90
C ILE A 133 15.20 -14.99 5.57
N VAL A 134 14.18 -14.13 5.57
CA VAL A 134 13.73 -13.43 4.36
C VAL A 134 14.86 -12.56 3.80
N ARG A 135 15.53 -11.80 4.67
CA ARG A 135 16.65 -10.93 4.30
C ARG A 135 17.80 -11.69 3.63
N GLU A 136 18.21 -12.80 4.24
CA GLU A 136 19.29 -13.66 3.73
C GLU A 136 18.90 -14.34 2.41
N LYS A 137 17.67 -14.86 2.29
CA LYS A 137 17.23 -15.53 1.06
C LYS A 137 17.07 -14.60 -0.12
N LEU A 138 16.69 -13.34 0.12
CA LEU A 138 16.45 -12.36 -0.94
C LEU A 138 17.66 -11.48 -1.26
N ASN A 139 18.76 -11.60 -0.50
CA ASN A 139 19.86 -10.61 -0.52
C ASN A 139 19.29 -9.19 -0.47
N PHE A 140 18.49 -8.94 0.57
CA PHE A 140 17.59 -7.79 0.65
C PHE A 140 18.25 -6.46 0.23
N ASN A 141 17.57 -5.74 -0.67
CA ASN A 141 17.90 -4.40 -1.09
C ASN A 141 16.70 -3.49 -0.86
N SER A 142 16.91 -2.37 -0.16
CA SER A 142 15.88 -1.39 0.18
C SER A 142 15.34 -0.64 -1.05
N LYS A 143 16.09 -0.57 -2.14
CA LYS A 143 15.71 0.14 -3.38
C LYS A 143 15.05 -0.79 -4.40
N ALA A 144 13.98 -1.47 -3.98
CA ALA A 144 13.25 -2.35 -4.88
C ALA A 144 12.50 -1.55 -5.95
N VAL A 145 12.72 -1.89 -7.22
CA VAL A 145 11.95 -1.34 -8.32
C VAL A 145 10.61 -2.08 -8.40
N THR A 146 9.52 -1.37 -8.16
CA THR A 146 8.17 -1.93 -8.09
C THR A 146 7.22 -1.23 -9.06
N ALA A 147 6.00 -1.75 -9.19
CA ALA A 147 4.99 -1.13 -10.04
C ALA A 147 4.66 0.30 -9.56
N LEU A 148 4.75 0.56 -8.25
CA LEU A 148 4.57 1.89 -7.68
C LEU A 148 5.64 2.87 -8.18
N THR A 149 6.90 2.42 -8.27
CA THR A 149 8.01 3.23 -8.81
C THR A 149 7.69 3.73 -10.22
N PHE A 150 7.22 2.83 -11.09
CA PHE A 150 6.83 3.18 -12.46
C PHE A 150 5.56 4.04 -12.49
N LEU A 151 4.58 3.75 -11.63
CA LEU A 151 3.33 4.49 -11.55
C LEU A 151 3.58 5.97 -11.20
N HIS A 152 4.43 6.23 -10.20
CA HIS A 152 4.85 7.60 -9.84
C HIS A 152 5.60 8.29 -10.96
N LEU A 153 6.51 7.58 -11.64
CA LEU A 153 7.24 8.15 -12.78
C LEU A 153 6.31 8.50 -13.93
N TYR A 154 5.42 7.59 -14.31
CA TYR A 154 4.48 7.84 -15.40
C TYR A 154 3.51 8.97 -15.06
N HIS A 155 3.00 9.00 -13.83
CA HIS A 155 2.13 10.10 -13.37
C HIS A 155 2.83 11.46 -13.48
N ARG A 156 4.08 11.56 -13.00
CA ARG A 156 4.89 12.78 -13.12
C ARG A 156 5.18 13.16 -14.57
N ILE A 157 5.50 12.19 -15.44
CA ILE A 157 5.72 12.42 -16.88
C ILE A 157 4.43 12.97 -17.49
N THR A 158 3.29 12.32 -17.29
CA THR A 158 2.00 12.76 -17.84
C THR A 158 1.63 14.17 -17.37
N LEU A 159 1.79 14.47 -16.08
CA LEU A 159 1.52 15.81 -15.55
C LEU A 159 2.49 16.89 -16.06
N SER A 160 3.74 16.54 -16.38
CA SER A 160 4.71 17.49 -16.92
C SER A 160 4.39 17.93 -18.36
N HIS A 161 3.60 17.13 -19.08
CA HIS A 161 3.21 17.38 -20.46
C HIS A 161 1.76 17.91 -20.59
N SER A 162 0.96 17.90 -19.53
CA SER A 162 -0.41 18.43 -19.52
C SER A 162 -0.53 19.65 -18.60
N THR A 163 -0.47 20.85 -19.17
CA THR A 163 -0.36 22.12 -18.43
C THR A 163 -1.63 22.53 -17.64
N ASP A 164 -2.82 22.07 -18.05
CA ASP A 164 -4.11 22.50 -17.46
C ASP A 164 -4.89 21.42 -16.70
N ARG A 165 -4.30 20.23 -16.45
CA ARG A 165 -5.10 19.03 -16.09
C ARG A 165 -4.59 18.24 -14.86
N LYS A 166 -3.95 18.92 -13.89
CA LYS A 166 -3.41 18.25 -12.69
C LYS A 166 -4.47 17.56 -11.82
N GLU A 167 -5.72 18.01 -11.87
CA GLU A 167 -6.81 17.46 -11.05
C GLU A 167 -7.49 16.23 -11.68
N ILE A 168 -7.14 15.87 -12.93
CA ILE A 168 -7.80 14.79 -13.67
C ILE A 168 -7.24 13.40 -13.31
N LEU A 169 -5.92 13.28 -13.13
CA LEU A 169 -5.28 12.01 -12.80
C LEU A 169 -4.94 11.94 -11.30
N SER A 170 -5.84 11.36 -10.52
CA SER A 170 -5.61 11.13 -9.09
C SER A 170 -4.55 10.05 -8.86
N LEU A 171 -3.43 10.45 -8.25
CA LEU A 171 -2.39 9.49 -7.86
C LEU A 171 -2.90 8.51 -6.80
N GLU A 172 -3.67 9.00 -5.83
CA GLU A 172 -4.26 8.16 -4.77
C GLU A 172 -5.15 7.07 -5.35
N LYS A 173 -5.93 7.38 -6.39
CA LYS A 173 -6.76 6.40 -7.09
C LYS A 173 -5.91 5.35 -7.80
N LEU A 174 -4.86 5.76 -8.52
CA LEU A 174 -3.92 4.85 -9.18
C LEU A 174 -3.23 3.94 -8.15
N GLU A 175 -2.82 4.48 -7.01
CA GLU A 175 -2.24 3.70 -5.90
C GLU A 175 -3.23 2.70 -5.30
N ALA A 176 -4.48 3.09 -5.09
CA ALA A 176 -5.53 2.20 -4.61
C ALA A 176 -5.83 1.07 -5.61
N GLN A 177 -5.86 1.38 -6.90
CA GLN A 177 -6.01 0.38 -7.97
C GLN A 177 -4.82 -0.59 -8.00
N LEU A 178 -3.59 -0.10 -7.80
CA LEU A 178 -2.41 -0.95 -7.68
C LEU A 178 -2.51 -1.89 -6.46
N LYS A 179 -2.92 -1.38 -5.29
CA LYS A 179 -3.13 -2.21 -4.09
C LYS A 179 -4.14 -3.33 -4.35
N ALA A 180 -5.25 -3.00 -5.00
CA ALA A 180 -6.28 -3.98 -5.38
C ALA A 180 -5.74 -5.08 -6.31
N CYS A 181 -4.94 -4.72 -7.32
CA CYS A 181 -4.29 -5.73 -8.17
C CYS A 181 -3.32 -6.61 -7.39
N LEU A 182 -2.52 -6.03 -6.49
CA LEU A 182 -1.52 -6.79 -5.71
C LEU A 182 -2.13 -7.81 -4.74
N CYS A 183 -3.40 -7.66 -4.35
CA CYS A 183 -4.14 -8.67 -3.60
C CYS A 183 -4.32 -9.99 -4.37
N ARG A 184 -4.23 -9.99 -5.70
CA ARG A 184 -4.31 -11.21 -6.51
C ARG A 184 -2.92 -11.63 -6.97
N ILE A 185 -2.49 -12.85 -6.61
CA ILE A 185 -1.16 -13.39 -6.95
C ILE A 185 -0.86 -13.40 -8.46
N SER A 186 -1.90 -13.44 -9.29
CA SER A 186 -1.76 -13.45 -10.75
C SER A 186 -1.02 -12.21 -11.26
N PHE A 187 -1.16 -11.06 -10.61
CA PHE A 187 -0.46 -9.82 -10.98
C PHE A 187 1.02 -9.80 -10.58
N SER A 188 1.46 -10.66 -9.65
CA SER A 188 2.88 -10.79 -9.28
C SER A 188 3.76 -11.34 -10.40
N LYS A 189 3.15 -11.90 -11.46
CA LYS A 189 3.84 -12.35 -12.69
C LYS A 189 4.14 -11.20 -13.66
N ALA A 190 3.37 -10.10 -13.59
CA ALA A 190 3.53 -8.97 -14.49
C ALA A 190 4.91 -8.32 -14.31
N LYS A 191 5.44 -7.73 -15.38
CA LYS A 191 6.53 -6.77 -15.21
C LYS A 191 5.99 -5.55 -14.48
N PRO A 192 6.71 -5.02 -13.47
CA PRO A 192 6.32 -3.79 -12.77
C PRO A 192 5.98 -2.62 -13.72
N SER A 193 6.82 -2.40 -14.74
CA SER A 193 6.63 -1.35 -15.76
C SER A 193 5.33 -1.50 -16.54
N VAL A 194 4.99 -2.73 -16.91
CA VAL A 194 3.79 -3.06 -17.70
C VAL A 194 2.53 -2.93 -16.84
N LEU A 195 2.53 -3.47 -15.61
CA LEU A 195 1.37 -3.36 -14.72
C LEU A 195 1.02 -1.90 -14.43
N ALA A 196 2.03 -1.07 -14.14
CA ALA A 196 1.84 0.36 -13.92
C ALA A 196 1.27 1.07 -15.16
N LEU A 197 1.74 0.71 -16.37
CA LEU A 197 1.26 1.31 -17.62
C LEU A 197 -0.17 0.85 -17.94
N SER A 198 -0.52 -0.41 -17.66
CA SER A 198 -1.88 -0.92 -17.80
C SER A 198 -2.86 -0.16 -16.90
N LEU A 199 -2.48 0.11 -15.65
CA LEU A 199 -3.27 0.91 -14.70
C LEU A 199 -3.45 2.34 -15.18
N LEU A 200 -2.35 3.00 -15.56
CA LEU A 200 -2.40 4.37 -16.08
C LEU A 200 -3.29 4.49 -17.32
N ARG A 201 -3.16 3.57 -18.28
CA ARG A 201 -4.00 3.57 -19.49
C ARG A 201 -5.48 3.37 -19.16
N GLN A 202 -5.79 2.53 -18.17
CA GLN A 202 -7.17 2.33 -17.74
C GLN A 202 -7.77 3.62 -17.16
N GLU A 203 -6.99 4.37 -16.38
CA GLU A 203 -7.42 5.64 -15.82
C GLU A 203 -7.55 6.74 -16.89
N ILE A 204 -6.58 6.85 -17.81
CA ILE A 204 -6.63 7.79 -18.95
C ILE A 204 -7.89 7.54 -19.80
N LYS A 205 -8.22 6.27 -20.07
CA LYS A 205 -9.45 5.90 -20.80
C LYS A 205 -10.70 6.33 -20.04
N ALA A 206 -10.72 6.21 -18.71
CA ALA A 206 -11.85 6.62 -17.90
C ALA A 206 -12.07 8.14 -17.95
N VAL A 207 -11.01 8.94 -18.03
CA VAL A 207 -11.10 10.42 -18.13
C VAL A 207 -11.12 10.95 -19.57
N GLN A 208 -11.10 10.06 -20.58
CA GLN A 208 -11.27 10.40 -22.00
C GLN A 208 -10.37 11.55 -22.51
N THR A 209 -9.09 11.55 -22.12
CA THR A 209 -8.13 12.58 -22.53
C THR A 209 -7.15 12.05 -23.59
N GLU A 210 -7.24 12.56 -24.82
CA GLU A 210 -6.42 12.11 -25.96
C GLU A 210 -4.92 12.43 -25.80
N ASP A 211 -4.57 13.64 -25.37
CA ASP A 211 -3.15 14.04 -25.18
C ASP A 211 -2.40 13.11 -24.20
N MET A 212 -3.08 12.66 -23.15
CA MET A 212 -2.51 11.74 -22.16
C MET A 212 -2.30 10.34 -22.74
N LEU A 213 -3.13 9.93 -23.70
CA LEU A 213 -2.98 8.67 -24.40
C LEU A 213 -1.72 8.68 -25.28
N GLU A 214 -1.42 9.79 -25.96
CA GLU A 214 -0.18 9.96 -26.73
C GLU A 214 1.06 9.86 -25.83
N ILE A 215 1.01 10.47 -24.64
CA ILE A 215 2.10 10.35 -23.66
C ILE A 215 2.28 8.89 -23.20
N ALA A 216 1.18 8.18 -22.92
CA ALA A 216 1.25 6.76 -22.57
C ALA A 216 1.82 5.90 -23.71
N GLN A 217 1.51 6.21 -24.97
CA GLN A 217 2.11 5.57 -26.15
C GLN A 217 3.61 5.88 -26.29
N HIS A 218 4.02 7.11 -25.97
CA HIS A 218 5.43 7.49 -25.95
C HIS A 218 6.20 6.72 -24.87
N ILE A 219 5.64 6.60 -23.67
CA ILE A 219 6.20 5.79 -22.57
C ILE A 219 6.31 4.32 -23.00
N GLN A 220 5.25 3.77 -23.60
CA GLN A 220 5.24 2.39 -24.11
C GLN A 220 6.38 2.15 -25.11
N SER A 221 6.52 3.06 -26.08
CA SER A 221 7.55 3.00 -27.12
C SER A 221 8.96 3.12 -26.53
N HIS A 222 9.15 4.01 -25.56
CA HIS A 222 10.45 4.22 -24.91
C HIS A 222 10.91 2.98 -24.13
N LEU A 223 9.98 2.31 -23.46
CA LEU A 223 10.23 1.09 -22.69
C LEU A 223 10.22 -0.19 -23.53
N LYS A 224 9.90 -0.08 -24.82
CA LYS A 224 9.79 -1.22 -25.76
C LYS A 224 8.79 -2.28 -25.26
N ILE A 225 7.70 -1.85 -24.63
CA ILE A 225 6.60 -2.73 -24.20
C ILE A 225 5.77 -3.06 -25.44
N THR A 226 5.59 -4.35 -25.74
CA THR A 226 4.82 -4.77 -26.92
C THR A 226 3.33 -4.54 -26.70
N ASP A 227 2.59 -4.27 -27.78
CA ASP A 227 1.13 -4.10 -27.73
C ASP A 227 0.44 -5.34 -27.16
N SER A 228 0.93 -6.53 -27.52
CA SER A 228 0.40 -7.81 -27.02
C SER A 228 0.58 -7.99 -25.51
N GLU A 229 1.75 -7.63 -24.97
CA GLU A 229 2.02 -7.73 -23.53
C GLU A 229 1.14 -6.73 -22.76
N LEU A 230 1.02 -5.50 -23.27
CA LEU A 230 0.23 -4.47 -22.62
C LEU A 230 -1.27 -4.76 -22.69
N LEU A 231 -1.78 -5.24 -23.83
CA LEU A 231 -3.18 -5.64 -24.00
C LEU A 231 -3.54 -6.76 -23.02
N LEU A 232 -2.73 -7.81 -22.93
CA LEU A 232 -2.93 -8.94 -22.03
C LEU A 232 -3.13 -8.48 -20.57
N TRP A 233 -2.27 -7.57 -20.09
CA TRP A 233 -2.36 -7.10 -18.71
C TRP A 233 -3.49 -6.09 -18.51
N SER A 234 -3.78 -5.24 -19.50
CA SER A 234 -4.94 -4.35 -19.45
C SER A 234 -6.27 -5.12 -19.37
N GLU A 235 -6.41 -6.22 -20.12
CA GLU A 235 -7.60 -7.10 -20.07
C GLU A 235 -7.75 -7.81 -18.72
N ARG A 236 -6.67 -7.98 -17.95
CA ARG A 236 -6.72 -8.53 -16.58
C ARG A 236 -6.98 -7.48 -15.53
N VAL A 237 -6.42 -6.29 -15.70
CA VAL A 237 -6.62 -5.14 -14.80
C VAL A 237 -8.10 -4.73 -14.80
N ALA A 238 -8.73 -4.58 -15.97
CA ALA A 238 -10.09 -4.04 -16.06
C ALA A 238 -11.13 -4.84 -15.21
N PRO A 239 -11.23 -6.17 -15.29
CA PRO A 239 -12.10 -6.95 -14.41
C PRO A 239 -11.71 -6.83 -12.94
N CYS A 240 -10.42 -6.87 -12.61
CA CYS A 240 -9.95 -6.72 -11.22
C CYS A 240 -10.39 -5.40 -10.60
N LEU A 241 -10.35 -4.30 -11.36
CA LEU A 241 -10.78 -2.99 -10.89
C LEU A 241 -12.30 -2.88 -10.83
N SER A 242 -13.03 -3.51 -11.76
CA SER A 242 -14.49 -3.59 -11.72
C SER A 242 -14.96 -4.35 -10.48
N ASP A 243 -14.34 -5.50 -10.20
CA ASP A 243 -14.61 -6.27 -8.99
C ASP A 243 -14.33 -5.44 -7.75
N TYR A 244 -13.18 -4.74 -7.69
CA TYR A 244 -12.82 -3.89 -6.54
C TYR A 244 -13.77 -2.70 -6.32
N ALA A 245 -14.31 -2.13 -7.41
CA ALA A 245 -15.28 -1.05 -7.36
C ALA A 245 -16.68 -1.54 -6.93
N SER A 246 -16.98 -2.84 -7.10
CA SER A 246 -18.27 -3.40 -6.72
C SER A 246 -18.53 -3.28 -5.20
N PRO A 247 -19.78 -2.98 -4.78
CA PRO A 247 -20.18 -3.02 -3.38
C PRO A 247 -20.11 -4.44 -2.77
N GLU A 248 -20.12 -5.50 -3.59
CA GLU A 248 -19.99 -6.88 -3.14
C GLU A 248 -18.53 -7.26 -2.83
N CYS A 249 -17.56 -6.45 -3.24
CA CYS A 249 -16.16 -6.71 -2.97
C CYS A 249 -15.89 -6.63 -1.47
N SER A 250 -15.34 -7.72 -0.93
CA SER A 250 -14.84 -7.77 0.44
C SER A 250 -13.60 -6.89 0.58
N LYS A 251 -13.80 -5.58 0.72
CA LYS A 251 -12.70 -4.65 0.99
C LYS A 251 -12.01 -5.04 2.30
N PRO A 252 -10.69 -4.81 2.44
CA PRO A 252 -9.95 -5.13 3.66
C PRO A 252 -10.67 -4.57 4.89
N ASN A 253 -11.15 -5.46 5.76
CA ASN A 253 -12.07 -5.09 6.83
C ASN A 253 -11.30 -4.67 8.08
N HIS A 254 -11.08 -3.37 8.24
CA HIS A 254 -10.42 -2.78 9.40
C HIS A 254 -11.17 -3.00 10.72
N ARG A 255 -12.46 -3.39 10.72
CA ARG A 255 -13.24 -3.60 11.96
C ARG A 255 -12.68 -4.71 12.85
N LYS A 256 -11.87 -5.60 12.31
CA LYS A 256 -11.18 -6.66 13.08
C LYS A 256 -9.95 -6.14 13.86
N LEU A 257 -9.38 -5.02 13.44
CA LEU A 257 -8.18 -4.44 14.04
C LEU A 257 -8.59 -3.38 15.07
N GLN A 258 -8.11 -3.52 16.31
CA GLN A 258 -8.42 -2.60 17.39
C GLN A 258 -7.17 -2.30 18.21
N TRP A 259 -7.02 -1.06 18.65
CA TRP A 259 -6.05 -0.69 19.67
C TRP A 259 -6.48 -1.31 21.00
N ILE A 260 -5.94 -2.49 21.30
CA ILE A 260 -6.19 -3.15 22.58
C ILE A 260 -5.21 -2.57 23.60
N VAL A 261 -5.73 -1.70 24.45
CA VAL A 261 -5.01 -1.12 25.57
C VAL A 261 -4.69 -2.22 26.59
N SER A 262 -3.46 -2.23 27.14
CA SER A 262 -3.07 -3.22 28.15
C SER A 262 -4.04 -3.20 29.35
N ARG A 263 -4.27 -4.34 30.02
CA ARG A 263 -5.20 -4.39 31.18
C ARG A 263 -4.83 -3.35 32.25
N ARG A 264 -3.53 -3.10 32.47
CA ARG A 264 -3.03 -2.07 33.40
C ARG A 264 -3.36 -0.66 32.90
N THR A 265 -3.13 -0.38 31.62
CA THR A 265 -3.42 0.93 31.02
C THR A 265 -4.93 1.18 30.97
N ALA A 266 -5.75 0.17 30.70
CA ALA A 266 -7.21 0.26 30.74
C ALA A 266 -7.70 0.56 32.17
N GLN A 267 -7.16 -0.14 33.19
CA GLN A 267 -7.45 0.14 34.60
C GLN A 267 -7.05 1.57 35.00
N ASN A 268 -5.89 2.05 34.55
CA ASN A 268 -5.45 3.42 34.81
C ASN A 268 -6.33 4.46 34.10
N LEU A 269 -6.72 4.23 32.83
CA LEU A 269 -7.67 5.09 32.12
C LEU A 269 -9.05 5.15 32.79
N HIS A 270 -9.49 4.04 33.40
CA HIS A 270 -10.71 4.01 34.21
C HIS A 270 -10.57 4.75 35.55
N SER A 271 -9.37 4.80 36.14
CA SER A 271 -9.13 5.54 37.40
C SER A 271 -9.20 7.07 37.24
N TYR A 272 -9.02 7.61 36.03
CA TYR A 272 -9.18 9.03 35.74
C TYR A 272 -10.64 9.49 35.54
N ARG A 273 -11.64 8.60 35.64
CA ARG A 273 -13.05 9.04 35.61
C ARG A 273 -13.48 9.85 36.84
N THR A 274 -12.65 9.91 37.87
CA THR A 274 -12.79 10.86 38.98
C THR A 274 -11.99 12.12 38.67
N VAL A 275 -12.30 12.79 37.56
CA VAL A 275 -11.84 14.18 37.36
C VAL A 275 -12.53 15.01 38.44
N PRO A 276 -11.81 15.76 39.30
CA PRO A 276 -12.45 16.74 40.16
C PRO A 276 -13.21 17.71 39.24
N GLU A 277 -14.52 17.87 39.44
CA GLU A 277 -15.29 18.87 38.71
C GLU A 277 -14.57 20.21 38.81
N LEU A 278 -13.99 20.68 37.70
CA LEU A 278 -13.47 22.04 37.64
C LEU A 278 -14.68 22.95 37.85
N PRO A 279 -14.62 23.92 38.77
CA PRO A 279 -15.76 24.79 39.04
C PRO A 279 -16.18 25.48 37.74
N THR A 280 -17.45 25.33 37.38
CA THR A 280 -18.06 25.99 36.23
C THR A 280 -17.90 27.50 36.41
N ILE A 281 -17.25 28.16 35.45
CA ILE A 281 -17.17 29.62 35.42
C ILE A 281 -18.62 30.12 35.27
N PRO A 282 -19.18 30.87 36.23
CA PRO A 282 -20.53 31.39 36.09
C PRO A 282 -20.55 32.38 34.93
N GLU A 283 -21.41 32.15 33.94
CA GLU A 283 -21.71 33.19 32.97
C GLU A 283 -22.54 34.26 33.70
N GLY A 284 -21.84 35.29 34.18
CA GLY A 284 -22.48 36.50 34.67
C GLY A 284 -23.36 37.07 33.56
N CYS A 285 -24.64 37.27 33.88
CA CYS A 285 -25.55 38.03 33.04
C CYS A 285 -24.89 39.39 32.81
N TRP A 286 -24.47 39.68 31.59
CA TRP A 286 -24.04 41.01 31.20
C TRP A 286 -25.26 41.90 31.31
N ASP A 287 -25.39 42.59 32.44
CA ASP A 287 -26.45 43.57 32.66
C ASP A 287 -26.16 44.74 31.70
N GLU A 288 -26.90 44.80 30.58
CA GLU A 288 -26.86 45.90 29.60
C GLU A 288 -27.42 47.23 30.15
N SER A 289 -27.51 47.36 31.47
CA SER A 289 -28.10 48.51 32.18
C SER A 289 -27.06 49.58 32.58
N GLU A 290 -25.76 49.38 32.37
CA GLU A 290 -24.75 50.46 32.40
C GLU A 290 -24.48 51.02 30.98
N ARG A 291 -25.52 51.54 30.33
CA ARG A 291 -25.33 52.56 29.29
C ARG A 291 -25.08 53.89 29.99
N GLU A 292 -23.82 54.28 30.11
CA GLU A 292 -23.49 55.66 30.48
C GLU A 292 -24.13 56.64 29.47
N PRO A 293 -24.84 57.69 29.95
CA PRO A 293 -25.44 58.68 29.08
C PRO A 293 -24.38 59.68 28.58
N GLY A 294 -24.22 59.71 27.26
CA GLY A 294 -23.89 60.88 26.44
C GLY A 294 -22.92 61.94 26.99
N ALA A 295 -21.72 61.97 26.40
CA ALA A 295 -21.02 63.22 26.08
C ALA A 295 -20.65 63.16 24.59
N PRO A 296 -21.17 64.10 23.77
CA PRO A 296 -20.35 65.28 23.52
C PRO A 296 -21.15 66.58 23.29
N ARG A 297 -20.53 67.71 23.63
CA ARG A 297 -20.64 69.04 22.98
C ARG A 297 -19.75 70.02 23.75
N ASP A 298 -18.53 70.26 23.28
CA ASP A 298 -18.13 71.35 22.37
C ASP A 298 -16.70 71.12 21.87
#